data_AF-A0A258BP62-F1
#
_entry.id   AF-A0A258BP62-F1
#
_cell.length_a   1.000
_cell.length_b   1.000
_cell.length_c   1.000
_cell.angle_alpha   90.00
_cell.angle_beta   90.00
_cell.angle_gamma   90.00
#
_symmetry.space_group_name_H-M   'P 1'
#
loop_
_entity.id
_entity.type
_entity.pdbx_description
1 polymer ?
#
loop_
_entity_poly.entity_id
_entity_poly.type
_entity_poly.pdbx_seq_one_letter_code
_entity_poly.pdbx_strand_id
1 'polypeptide(L)'
;MLALLSCNGGTVTTGDGPATRLLAATLHGVYLFERNPGEPWRPTGRKLIDHHISALLFEPRSGLLFAGGHYDAGLWVSSDLGENWAPCNEGLESRHNYTLAAHERPDRTVLWLGTEPPMLYKSTRGFLLQ
;
A
#
# COMPACT_ATOMS: atom_id res chain seq x y z
N MET A 1 13.00 -1.33 -10.61
CA MET A 1 12.58 -1.26 -9.19
C MET A 1 11.28 -0.46 -9.08
N LEU A 2 10.37 -0.89 -8.20
CA LEU A 2 9.17 -0.15 -7.80
C LEU A 2 9.52 0.77 -6.62
N ALA A 3 8.99 1.99 -6.59
CA ALA A 3 9.08 2.90 -5.47
C ALA A 3 7.68 3.30 -4.99
N LEU A 4 7.50 3.46 -3.68
CA LEU A 4 6.25 3.91 -3.07
C LEU A 4 6.44 5.27 -2.41
N LEU A 5 5.41 6.12 -2.49
CA LEU A 5 5.37 7.41 -1.81
C LEU A 5 3.99 7.62 -1.19
N SER A 6 3.94 7.74 0.13
CA SER A 6 2.72 7.99 0.91
C SER A 6 3.07 8.69 2.23
N CYS A 7 2.07 9.34 2.86
CA CYS A 7 2.30 10.04 4.13
C CYS A 7 2.52 9.07 5.31
N ASN A 8 1.92 7.89 5.24
CA ASN A 8 2.13 6.77 6.17
C ASN A 8 2.50 5.50 5.38
N GLY A 9 2.91 4.41 6.04
CA GLY A 9 3.30 3.18 5.34
C GLY A 9 4.81 3.00 5.19
N GLY A 10 5.23 2.40 4.07
CA GLY A 10 6.65 2.20 3.75
C GLY A 10 7.32 3.51 3.34
N THR A 11 8.25 4.01 4.17
CA THR A 11 8.98 5.27 3.89
C THR A 11 10.27 5.06 3.09
N VAL A 12 10.73 3.81 2.95
CA VAL A 12 11.94 3.45 2.22
C VAL A 12 11.64 2.31 1.28
N THR A 13 12.07 2.42 0.02
CA THR A 13 12.04 1.32 -0.95
C THR A 13 13.45 1.03 -1.46
N THR A 14 13.84 -0.24 -1.48
CA THR A 14 15.18 -0.69 -1.88
C THR A 14 15.09 -1.75 -2.98
N GLY A 15 16.12 -1.85 -3.82
CA GLY A 15 16.24 -2.85 -4.88
C GLY A 15 17.51 -2.65 -5.70
N ASP A 16 17.84 -3.63 -6.54
CA ASP A 16 19.15 -3.76 -7.19
C ASP A 16 19.37 -2.87 -8.42
N GLY A 17 18.53 -1.85 -8.63
CA GLY A 17 18.60 -1.00 -9.82
C GLY A 17 17.73 0.25 -9.74
N PRO A 18 17.77 1.11 -10.78
CA PRO A 18 17.02 2.37 -10.78
C PRO A 18 15.51 2.12 -10.64
N ALA A 19 14.84 3.02 -9.92
CA ALA A 19 13.39 3.06 -9.87
C ALA A 19 12.85 3.47 -11.24
N THR A 20 11.97 2.65 -11.80
CA THR A 20 11.33 2.85 -13.12
C THR A 20 9.80 2.87 -13.04
N ARG A 21 9.25 2.51 -11.87
CA ARG A 21 7.83 2.57 -11.52
C ARG A 21 7.70 3.28 -10.17
N LEU A 22 6.75 4.21 -10.06
CA LEU A 22 6.46 4.94 -8.82
C LEU A 22 4.93 4.99 -8.62
N LEU A 23 4.49 4.65 -7.41
CA LEU A 23 3.12 4.84 -6.95
C LEU A 23 3.11 5.92 -5.87
N ALA A 24 2.26 6.93 -6.04
CA ALA A 24 2.07 8.01 -5.09
C ALA A 24 0.64 8.04 -4.56
N ALA A 25 0.48 7.86 -3.24
CA ALA A 25 -0.81 7.99 -2.58
C ALA A 25 -1.19 9.46 -2.38
N THR A 26 -2.46 9.78 -2.60
CA THR A 26 -2.98 11.14 -2.54
C THR A 26 -4.40 11.15 -1.96
N LEU A 27 -4.92 12.36 -1.69
CA LEU A 27 -6.34 12.62 -1.38
C LEU A 27 -7.31 12.09 -2.44
N HIS A 28 -6.81 11.85 -3.66
CA HIS A 28 -7.60 11.49 -4.81
C HIS A 28 -7.24 10.07 -5.31
N GLY A 29 -6.51 9.26 -4.55
CA GLY A 29 -6.18 7.90 -4.95
C GLY A 29 -4.69 7.70 -5.17
N VAL A 30 -4.33 6.67 -5.93
CA VAL A 30 -2.95 6.32 -6.24
C VAL A 30 -2.60 6.76 -7.65
N TYR A 31 -1.62 7.64 -7.79
CA TYR A 31 -1.05 8.04 -9.08
C TYR A 31 0.12 7.13 -9.46
N LEU A 32 0.16 6.73 -10.73
CA LEU A 32 1.18 5.85 -11.27
C LEU A 32 2.08 6.65 -12.21
N PHE A 33 3.38 6.41 -12.07
CA PHE A 33 4.41 7.03 -12.90
C PHE A 33 5.41 6.00 -13.40
N GLU A 34 5.91 6.26 -14.60
CA GLU A 34 6.95 5.46 -15.24
C GLU A 34 8.08 6.33 -15.77
N ARG A 35 9.27 5.73 -15.88
CA ARG A 35 10.42 6.31 -16.60
C ARG A 35 11.39 5.24 -17.06
N ASN A 36 12.19 5.58 -18.06
CA ASN A 36 13.45 4.89 -18.30
C ASN A 36 14.54 5.38 -17.31
N PRO A 37 15.59 4.57 -17.06
CA PRO A 37 16.73 5.00 -16.25
C PRO A 37 17.35 6.31 -16.77
N GLY A 38 17.48 7.31 -15.91
CA GLY A 38 18.05 8.63 -16.26
C GLY A 38 17.08 9.60 -16.93
N GLU A 39 15.86 9.18 -17.25
CA GLU A 39 14.83 10.02 -17.85
C GLU A 39 13.85 10.61 -16.80
N PRO A 40 13.11 11.68 -17.13
CA PRO A 40 12.07 12.21 -16.26
C PRO A 40 10.88 11.25 -16.10
N TRP A 41 10.20 11.33 -14.96
CA TRP A 41 8.96 10.60 -14.69
C TRP A 41 7.81 11.12 -15.55
N ARG A 42 6.96 10.19 -16.01
CA ARG A 42 5.73 10.48 -16.75
C ARG A 42 4.55 9.82 -16.06
N PRO A 43 3.41 10.52 -15.87
CA PRO A 43 2.21 9.91 -15.33
C PRO A 43 1.64 8.92 -16.34
N THR A 44 1.24 7.74 -15.87
CA THR A 44 0.64 6.69 -16.72
C THR A 44 -0.79 6.35 -16.33
N GLY A 45 -1.21 6.70 -15.10
CA GLY A 45 -2.58 6.46 -14.69
C GLY A 45 -2.88 6.85 -13.25
N ARG A 46 -4.13 6.60 -12.86
CA ARG A 46 -4.67 6.78 -11.52
C ARG A 46 -5.54 5.59 -11.16
N LYS A 47 -5.39 5.06 -9.95
CA LYS A 47 -6.14 3.92 -9.40
C LYS A 47 -6.75 4.32 -8.06
N LEU A 48 -7.72 3.53 -7.57
CA LEU A 48 -8.48 3.86 -6.36
C LEU A 48 -9.03 5.29 -6.42
N ILE A 49 -9.67 5.61 -7.56
CA ILE A 49 -10.17 6.95 -7.87
C ILE A 49 -11.15 7.38 -6.77
N ASP A 50 -10.99 8.63 -6.34
CA ASP A 50 -11.78 9.30 -5.30
C ASP A 50 -11.72 8.67 -3.90
N HIS A 51 -10.76 7.77 -3.66
CA HIS A 51 -10.39 7.35 -2.32
C HIS A 51 -9.21 8.16 -1.80
N HIS A 52 -9.31 8.67 -0.57
CA HIS A 52 -8.18 9.30 0.12
C HIS A 52 -7.23 8.22 0.62
N ILE A 53 -6.16 7.95 -0.14
CA ILE A 53 -5.16 6.95 0.21
C ILE A 53 -4.04 7.60 1.02
N SER A 54 -3.76 7.06 2.20
CA SER A 54 -2.79 7.60 3.15
C SER A 54 -1.58 6.71 3.35
N ALA A 55 -1.71 5.41 3.09
CA ALA A 55 -0.63 4.46 3.27
C ALA A 55 -0.47 3.54 2.06
N LEU A 56 0.77 3.39 1.58
CA LEU A 56 1.18 2.33 0.65
C LEU A 56 2.24 1.46 1.31
N LEU A 57 2.19 0.17 1.05
CA LEU A 57 3.13 -0.80 1.60
C LEU A 57 3.36 -1.94 0.59
N PHE A 58 4.61 -2.21 0.26
CA PHE A 58 4.99 -3.40 -0.50
C PHE A 58 5.51 -4.47 0.45
N GLU A 59 4.97 -5.67 0.33
CA GLU A 59 5.38 -6.83 1.12
C GLU A 59 6.21 -7.77 0.23
N PRO A 60 7.55 -7.79 0.36
CA PRO A 60 8.42 -8.41 -0.63
C PRO A 60 8.33 -9.94 -0.67
N ARG A 61 7.90 -10.63 0.41
CA ARG A 61 7.82 -12.10 0.41
C ARG A 61 6.66 -12.63 -0.41
N SER A 62 5.50 -11.97 -0.34
CA SER A 62 4.32 -12.30 -1.15
C SER A 62 4.27 -11.55 -2.48
N GLY A 63 4.99 -10.42 -2.58
CA GLY A 63 4.90 -9.52 -3.74
C GLY A 63 3.61 -8.70 -3.77
N LEU A 64 2.84 -8.67 -2.68
CA LEU A 64 1.60 -7.90 -2.61
C LEU A 64 1.87 -6.43 -2.26
N LEU A 65 1.04 -5.56 -2.84
CA LEU A 65 0.92 -4.16 -2.46
C LEU A 65 -0.34 -3.94 -1.67
N PHE A 66 -0.25 -3.14 -0.61
CA PHE A 66 -1.36 -2.73 0.22
C PHE A 66 -1.55 -1.23 0.14
N ALA A 67 -2.81 -0.79 0.09
CA ALA A 67 -3.19 0.61 0.15
C ALA A 67 -4.23 0.83 1.25
N GLY A 68 -3.91 1.64 2.25
CA GLY A 68 -4.82 2.06 3.30
C GLY A 68 -5.37 3.45 3.01
N GLY A 69 -6.69 3.62 3.10
CA GLY A 69 -7.35 4.90 2.92
C GLY A 69 -8.15 5.38 4.14
N HIS A 70 -8.37 6.68 4.21
CA HIS A 70 -9.17 7.33 5.23
C HIS A 70 -10.69 7.18 5.00
N TYR A 71 -11.48 7.56 6.01
CA TYR A 71 -12.94 7.45 6.03
C TYR A 71 -13.39 5.99 5.82
N ASP A 72 -14.27 5.74 4.86
CA ASP A 72 -14.74 4.39 4.53
C ASP A 72 -13.92 3.71 3.42
N ALA A 73 -12.79 4.29 3.01
CA ALA A 73 -11.98 3.75 1.91
C ALA A 73 -11.41 2.37 2.24
N GLY A 74 -11.05 2.10 3.51
CA GLY A 74 -10.61 0.77 3.90
C GLY A 74 -9.23 0.40 3.38
N LEU A 75 -8.93 -0.90 3.46
CA LEU A 75 -7.70 -1.53 3.02
C LEU A 75 -7.91 -2.20 1.67
N TRP A 76 -6.96 -2.02 0.78
CA TRP A 76 -6.93 -2.61 -0.55
C TRP A 76 -5.65 -3.40 -0.75
N VAL A 77 -5.71 -4.42 -1.59
CA VAL A 77 -4.57 -5.26 -1.96
C VAL A 77 -4.46 -5.37 -3.47
N SER A 78 -3.23 -5.37 -3.98
CA SER A 78 -2.90 -5.62 -5.37
C SER A 78 -1.83 -6.72 -5.46
N SER A 79 -2.03 -7.64 -6.40
CA SER A 79 -1.10 -8.73 -6.70
C SER A 79 -0.35 -8.53 -8.02
N ASP A 80 -0.53 -7.38 -8.67
CA ASP A 80 -0.01 -7.07 -10.01
C ASP A 80 0.63 -5.68 -10.05
N LEU A 81 1.34 -5.34 -8.96
CA LEU A 81 2.13 -4.12 -8.84
C LEU A 81 1.31 -2.83 -8.98
N GLY A 82 0.04 -2.88 -8.58
CA GLY A 82 -0.86 -1.73 -8.48
C GLY A 82 -1.71 -1.50 -9.72
N GLU A 83 -1.72 -2.43 -10.67
CA GLU A 83 -2.58 -2.34 -11.84
C GLU A 83 -4.05 -2.61 -11.50
N ASN A 84 -4.31 -3.62 -10.67
CA ASN A 84 -5.64 -3.95 -10.16
C ASN A 84 -5.63 -4.05 -8.63
N TRP A 85 -6.75 -3.68 -8.03
CA TRP A 85 -6.91 -3.61 -6.58
C TRP A 85 -8.21 -4.30 -6.14
N ALA A 86 -8.14 -5.07 -5.06
CA ALA A 86 -9.28 -5.70 -4.42
C ALA A 86 -9.40 -5.22 -2.96
N PRO A 87 -10.62 -5.05 -2.43
CA PRO A 87 -10.80 -4.71 -1.02
C PRO A 87 -10.38 -5.86 -0.10
N CYS A 88 -9.72 -5.55 1.01
CA CYS A 88 -9.24 -6.49 2.03
C CYS A 88 -9.67 -6.02 3.43
N ASN A 89 -10.99 -5.93 3.64
CA ASN A 89 -11.59 -5.32 4.83
C ASN A 89 -12.18 -6.33 5.83
N GLU A 90 -12.02 -7.63 5.59
CA GLU A 90 -12.56 -8.66 6.47
C GLU A 90 -11.89 -8.59 7.85
N GLY A 91 -12.71 -8.59 8.90
CA GLY A 91 -12.24 -8.46 10.30
C GLY A 91 -11.97 -7.03 10.76
N LEU A 92 -12.08 -6.02 9.87
CA LEU A 92 -11.95 -4.61 10.26
C LEU A 92 -13.27 -4.04 10.75
N GLU A 93 -13.31 -3.62 12.03
CA GLU A 93 -14.45 -2.90 12.60
C GLU A 93 -14.47 -1.42 12.15
N SER A 94 -13.30 -0.85 11.84
CA SER A 94 -13.19 0.45 11.17
C SER A 94 -12.38 0.35 9.88
N ARG A 95 -12.84 1.08 8.86
CA ARG A 95 -12.19 1.23 7.56
C ARG A 95 -11.38 2.52 7.44
N HIS A 96 -11.32 3.31 8.51
CA HIS A 96 -10.61 4.58 8.52
C HIS A 96 -9.13 4.38 8.84
N ASN A 97 -8.35 4.05 7.82
CA ASN A 97 -6.96 3.66 7.97
C ASN A 97 -6.03 4.88 8.02
N TYR A 98 -5.12 4.85 8.99
CA TYR A 98 -4.09 5.88 9.15
C TYR A 98 -2.71 5.36 8.81
N THR A 99 -2.35 4.17 9.29
CA THR A 99 -0.99 3.65 9.13
C THR A 99 -0.98 2.17 8.82
N LEU A 100 0.00 1.75 8.01
CA LEU A 100 0.29 0.37 7.69
C LEU A 100 1.77 0.09 7.96
N ALA A 101 2.09 -1.06 8.53
CA ALA A 101 3.47 -1.50 8.68
C ALA A 101 3.59 -3.00 8.42
N ALA A 102 4.68 -3.41 7.77
CA ALA A 102 5.07 -4.81 7.65
C ALA A 102 6.23 -5.09 8.61
N HIS A 103 6.16 -6.24 9.27
CA HIS A 103 7.25 -6.78 10.05
C HIS A 103 7.57 -8.18 9.56
N GLU A 104 8.74 -8.33 8.94
CA GLU A 104 9.24 -9.62 8.49
C GLU A 104 9.70 -10.49 9.67
N ARG A 105 9.28 -11.75 9.67
CA ARG A 105 9.75 -12.81 10.57
C ARG A 105 10.34 -13.95 9.74
N PRO A 106 11.13 -14.87 10.31
CA PRO A 106 11.74 -15.95 9.55
C PRO A 106 10.74 -16.74 8.67
N ASP A 107 9.54 -17.02 9.19
CA ASP A 107 8.52 -17.87 8.56
C ASP A 107 7.44 -17.10 7.78
N ARG A 108 7.22 -15.82 8.07
CA ARG A 108 6.10 -15.04 7.50
C ARG A 108 6.30 -13.52 7.65
N THR A 109 5.52 -12.74 6.94
CA THR A 109 5.36 -11.30 7.21
C THR A 109 4.09 -11.05 8.01
N VAL A 110 4.19 -10.19 9.03
CA VAL A 110 3.04 -9.73 9.82
C VAL A 110 2.73 -8.29 9.42
N LEU A 111 1.49 -8.03 9.02
CA LEU A 111 1.00 -6.68 8.78
C LEU A 111 0.36 -6.12 10.05
N TRP A 112 0.54 -4.82 10.25
CA TRP A 112 -0.10 -4.02 11.29
C TRP A 112 -0.85 -2.88 10.64
N LEU A 113 -2.05 -2.61 11.15
CA LEU A 113 -2.91 -1.54 10.69
C LEU A 113 -3.41 -0.74 11.89
N GLY A 114 -3.23 0.58 11.84
CA GLY A 114 -3.81 1.51 12.82
C GLY A 114 -4.94 2.32 12.20
N THR A 115 -6.07 2.43 12.92
CA THR A 115 -7.29 3.11 12.45
C THR A 115 -7.76 4.22 13.38
N GLU A 116 -8.77 4.96 12.93
CA GLU A 116 -9.68 5.76 13.77
C GLU A 116 -11.07 5.11 13.81
N PRO A 117 -11.76 4.97 14.96
CA PRO A 117 -11.28 5.15 16.34
C PRO A 117 -10.01 4.32 16.62
N PRO A 118 -9.25 4.63 17.69
CA PRO A 118 -7.94 4.03 17.92
C PRO A 118 -8.06 2.53 18.12
N MET A 119 -7.77 1.77 17.06
CA MET A 119 -7.70 0.33 17.05
C MET A 119 -6.41 -0.09 16.35
N LEU A 120 -5.89 -1.24 16.76
CA LEU A 120 -4.70 -1.84 16.20
C LEU A 120 -5.03 -3.26 15.75
N TYR A 121 -4.93 -3.50 14.45
CA TYR A 121 -5.15 -4.80 13.85
C TYR A 121 -3.82 -5.44 13.47
N LYS A 122 -3.78 -6.77 13.48
CA LYS A 122 -2.63 -7.55 12.99
C LYS A 122 -3.08 -8.64 12.04
N SER A 123 -2.21 -9.02 11.10
CA SER A 123 -2.49 -10.17 10.25
C SER A 123 -2.36 -11.49 11.01
N THR A 124 -3.29 -12.43 10.77
CA THR A 124 -3.36 -13.72 11.50
C THR A 124 -3.16 -14.94 10.59
N ARG A 125 -3.80 -14.96 9.42
CA ARG A 125 -3.64 -16.00 8.37
C ARG A 125 -3.64 -15.35 7.00
N GLY A 126 -2.55 -15.53 6.26
CA GLY A 126 -2.30 -14.70 5.07
C GLY A 126 -2.31 -13.23 5.46
N PHE A 127 -3.21 -12.45 4.85
CA PHE A 127 -3.35 -11.01 5.09
C PHE A 127 -4.68 -10.61 5.75
N LEU A 128 -5.44 -11.59 6.25
CA LEU A 128 -6.65 -11.31 7.05
C LEU A 128 -6.28 -10.62 8.37
N LEU A 129 -6.96 -9.52 8.67
CA LEU A 129 -6.74 -8.70 9.85
C LEU A 129 -7.76 -9.04 10.95
N GLN A 130 -7.29 -9.05 12.20
CA GLN A 130 -8.08 -9.20 13.44
C GLN A 130 -7.52 -8.27 14.52
#